data_AF-A0AAN6GJJ6-F1
#
_entry.id   AF-A0AAN6GJJ6-F1
#
_cell.length_a   1.000
_cell.length_b   1.000
_cell.length_c   1.000
_cell.angle_alpha   90.00
_cell.angle_beta   90.00
_cell.angle_gamma   90.00
#
_symmetry.space_group_name_H-M   'P 1'
#
loop_
_entity.id
_entity.type
_entity.pdbx_description
1 polymer ?
#
loop_
_entity_poly.entity_id
_entity_poly.type
_entity_poly.pdbx_seq_one_letter_code
_entity_poly.pdbx_strand_id
1 'polypeptide(L)'
;MLMPSFKSLLSSILLAGAVVAQTDGPYQLGLAPVNIEKGVLNTTLNCNVTAIGFLNLGSQPIGFGVAANLPGRVSVNQPFYVTAGTRLIVPKSLSSLAGLFGAKYYTGTVDSVVLNTAGASTASIDAAKGTTINIPAAPLNSNGVSVLEVPGGGNSLTVGPIKATKAGTVILSFGQISATVKTLDKDRKATFITAKVVCPAQKRPTSLAGIAVGGSDSTSTITPPGVGALPTIPADKTAGVTGFNYNCDFSGFVQGVVRVSLGGVKPTNAQVRSGGKITLSQGQGNIILSDDLVNQIKSIVSIADHTTLTLTTFNVVAVNASPATQNIIPSGGITVNNVPIQGGAVVTVPPTAPQTTLPDINFTAGASGSTAFLSIADAAGNASLRDADDNEILAIDFTCAALSPNVPVFPYDIQ
;
A
#
# COMPACT_ATOMS: atom_id res chain seq x y z
N MET A 1 -17.13 63.33 0.52
CA MET A 1 -15.71 62.94 0.62
C MET A 1 -15.53 62.22 1.96
N LEU A 2 -15.66 60.90 1.95
CA LEU A 2 -15.47 60.03 3.12
C LEU A 2 -15.06 58.65 2.59
N MET A 3 -13.99 58.14 3.18
CA MET A 3 -13.17 57.00 2.75
C MET A 3 -13.97 55.68 2.68
N PRO A 4 -13.71 54.82 1.68
CA PRO A 4 -14.14 53.43 1.75
C PRO A 4 -13.38 52.73 2.87
N SER A 5 -14.14 52.07 3.74
CA SER A 5 -13.63 51.39 4.92
C SER A 5 -12.80 50.16 4.55
N PHE A 6 -11.71 50.03 5.28
CA PHE A 6 -10.63 49.03 5.33
C PHE A 6 -11.06 47.55 5.42
N LYS A 7 -12.35 47.21 5.21
CA LYS A 7 -12.92 45.86 5.37
C LYS A 7 -13.06 45.07 4.06
N SER A 8 -12.87 45.68 2.90
CA SER A 8 -12.94 44.97 1.60
C SER A 8 -11.58 44.52 1.04
N LEU A 9 -10.46 44.90 1.66
CA LEU A 9 -9.11 44.43 1.27
C LEU A 9 -8.58 43.25 2.12
N LEU A 10 -9.29 42.86 3.17
CA LEU A 10 -8.90 41.75 4.05
C LEU A 10 -9.55 40.40 3.68
N SER A 11 -10.41 40.37 2.65
CA SER A 11 -11.03 39.13 2.16
C SER A 11 -10.28 38.48 1.00
N SER A 12 -9.25 39.15 0.46
CA SER A 12 -8.33 38.62 -0.56
C SER A 12 -6.94 38.29 0.01
N ILE A 13 -6.76 38.45 1.33
CA ILE A 13 -5.63 37.93 2.12
C ILE A 13 -6.21 37.03 3.22
N LEU A 14 -7.12 36.13 2.85
CA LEU A 14 -7.10 34.83 3.50
C LEU A 14 -5.78 34.23 3.04
N LEU A 15 -4.81 34.27 3.95
CA LEU A 15 -3.54 33.59 3.83
C LEU A 15 -3.80 32.26 3.13
N ALA A 16 -3.38 32.19 1.88
CA ALA A 16 -2.83 30.97 1.32
C ALA A 16 -1.61 30.63 2.19
N GLY A 17 -1.87 30.19 3.42
CA GLY A 17 -1.01 29.20 4.03
C GLY A 17 -1.03 28.10 3.01
N ALA A 18 0.05 27.99 2.25
CA ALA A 18 0.25 26.89 1.33
C ALA A 18 0.16 25.63 2.19
N VAL A 19 -1.04 25.06 2.29
CA VAL A 19 -1.20 23.67 2.63
C VAL A 19 -0.49 23.00 1.49
N VAL A 20 0.80 22.71 1.68
CA VAL A 20 1.59 22.01 0.69
C VAL A 20 0.80 20.75 0.38
N ALA A 21 0.34 20.63 -0.86
CA ALA A 21 -0.71 19.69 -1.23
C ALA A 21 -0.20 18.26 -1.02
N GLN A 22 -0.58 17.63 0.10
CA GLN A 22 -0.23 16.25 0.41
C GLN A 22 -0.90 15.31 -0.61
N THR A 23 -0.13 14.39 -1.21
CA THR A 23 -0.74 13.30 -1.98
C THR A 23 -1.21 12.18 -1.05
N ASP A 24 -2.40 11.64 -1.32
CA ASP A 24 -2.91 10.43 -0.67
C ASP A 24 -2.39 9.15 -1.35
N GLY A 25 -1.33 9.25 -2.16
CA GLY A 25 -0.79 8.12 -2.90
C GLY A 25 -1.73 7.66 -4.03
N PRO A 26 -1.35 6.58 -4.74
CA PRO A 26 -2.13 6.10 -5.87
C PRO A 26 -3.51 5.64 -5.39
N TYR A 27 -4.57 6.03 -6.10
CA TYR A 27 -5.96 5.66 -5.74
C TYR A 27 -6.39 6.04 -4.32
N GLN A 28 -5.83 7.10 -3.73
CA GLN A 28 -6.20 7.62 -2.41
C GLN A 28 -6.03 6.60 -1.27
N LEU A 29 -4.96 5.82 -1.29
CA LEU A 29 -4.61 4.89 -0.18
C LEU A 29 -4.28 5.61 1.15
N GLY A 30 -4.03 6.91 1.08
CA GLY A 30 -3.56 7.76 2.17
C GLY A 30 -2.09 7.54 2.50
N LEU A 31 -1.63 8.21 3.55
CA LEU A 31 -0.27 8.04 4.06
C LEU A 31 -0.08 6.69 4.77
N ALA A 32 1.08 6.08 4.58
CA ALA A 32 1.50 4.94 5.37
C ALA A 32 2.12 5.39 6.71
N PRO A 33 1.73 4.80 7.85
CA PRO A 33 2.46 4.93 9.10
C PRO A 33 3.91 4.47 8.96
N VAL A 34 4.79 4.95 9.83
CA VAL A 34 6.20 4.51 9.84
C VAL A 34 6.29 3.00 10.10
N ASN A 35 7.11 2.32 9.30
CA ASN A 35 7.32 0.88 9.28
C ASN A 35 6.10 0.03 8.90
N ILE A 36 5.04 0.66 8.38
CA ILE A 36 3.86 -0.04 7.89
C ILE A 36 3.76 0.14 6.38
N GLU A 37 3.43 -0.94 5.70
CA GLU A 37 2.98 -0.93 4.31
C GLU A 37 1.46 -1.10 4.30
N LYS A 38 0.78 -0.28 3.49
CA LYS A 38 -0.61 -0.49 3.11
C LYS A 38 -0.63 -0.97 1.66
N GLY A 39 -1.19 -2.14 1.43
CA GLY A 39 -1.33 -2.73 0.11
C GLY A 39 -2.80 -2.94 -0.24
N VAL A 40 -3.15 -2.73 -1.51
CA VAL A 40 -4.46 -3.08 -2.05
C VAL A 40 -4.27 -3.90 -3.31
N LEU A 41 -4.75 -5.12 -3.26
CA LEU A 41 -4.81 -6.06 -4.38
C LEU A 41 -6.23 -6.08 -4.94
N ASN A 42 -6.35 -6.10 -6.25
CA ASN A 42 -7.59 -6.47 -6.93
C ASN A 42 -7.24 -7.47 -8.03
N THR A 43 -7.78 -8.68 -7.95
CA THR A 43 -7.47 -9.79 -8.85
C THR A 43 -8.70 -10.62 -9.13
N THR A 44 -8.61 -11.55 -10.07
CA THR A 44 -9.65 -12.54 -10.33
C THR A 44 -9.16 -13.93 -9.95
N LEU A 45 -9.96 -14.65 -9.16
CA LEU A 45 -9.71 -16.04 -8.78
C LEU A 45 -10.65 -16.97 -9.53
N ASN A 46 -10.12 -18.09 -10.01
CA ASN A 46 -10.94 -19.17 -10.54
C ASN A 46 -11.42 -20.03 -9.37
N CYS A 47 -12.74 -20.03 -9.12
CA CYS A 47 -13.33 -20.71 -7.97
C CYS A 47 -14.39 -21.71 -8.43
N ASN A 48 -14.38 -22.90 -7.85
CA ASN A 48 -15.45 -23.88 -8.03
C ASN A 48 -16.66 -23.44 -7.21
N VAL A 49 -17.81 -23.27 -7.87
CA VAL A 49 -19.05 -22.84 -7.22
C VAL A 49 -20.08 -23.96 -7.31
N THR A 50 -20.54 -24.44 -6.15
CA THR A 50 -21.63 -25.43 -6.06
C THR A 50 -22.83 -24.80 -5.35
N ALA A 51 -23.94 -24.65 -6.04
CA ALA A 51 -25.17 -24.03 -5.54
C ALA A 51 -26.26 -25.07 -5.22
N ILE A 52 -27.16 -24.74 -4.28
CA ILE A 52 -28.33 -25.57 -3.90
C ILE A 52 -27.88 -26.99 -3.48
N GLY A 53 -26.71 -27.12 -2.85
CA GLY A 53 -26.16 -28.39 -2.38
C GLY A 53 -25.66 -29.37 -3.46
N PHE A 54 -26.10 -29.26 -4.73
CA PHE A 54 -25.73 -30.21 -5.80
C PHE A 54 -25.51 -29.61 -7.19
N LEU A 55 -25.98 -28.38 -7.48
CA LEU A 55 -25.79 -27.76 -8.79
C LEU A 55 -24.36 -27.23 -8.91
N ASN A 56 -23.49 -28.00 -9.58
CA ASN A 56 -22.12 -27.58 -9.87
C ASN A 56 -22.12 -26.57 -11.02
N LEU A 57 -21.81 -25.31 -10.73
CA LEU A 57 -21.65 -24.24 -11.73
C LEU A 57 -20.24 -24.23 -12.33
N GLY A 58 -19.37 -25.16 -11.93
CA GLY A 58 -18.00 -25.28 -12.40
C GLY A 58 -17.09 -24.16 -11.92
N SER A 59 -15.98 -23.98 -12.64
CA SER A 59 -15.01 -22.92 -12.39
C SER A 59 -15.58 -21.58 -12.85
N GLN A 60 -15.78 -20.67 -11.90
CA GLN A 60 -16.27 -19.32 -12.13
C GLN A 60 -15.18 -18.29 -11.81
N PRO A 61 -15.00 -17.25 -12.64
CA PRO A 61 -14.14 -16.12 -12.30
C PRO A 61 -14.82 -15.27 -11.22
N ILE A 62 -14.25 -15.27 -10.02
CA ILE A 62 -14.70 -14.45 -8.89
C ILE A 62 -13.68 -13.35 -8.67
N GLY A 63 -14.11 -12.09 -8.72
CA GLY A 63 -13.22 -10.99 -8.39
C GLY A 63 -12.91 -11.01 -6.90
N PHE A 64 -11.67 -10.71 -6.55
CA PHE A 64 -11.17 -10.76 -5.19
C PHE A 64 -10.31 -9.54 -4.93
N GLY A 65 -10.75 -8.72 -3.96
CA GLY A 65 -10.00 -7.56 -3.51
C GLY A 65 -9.53 -7.73 -2.08
N VAL A 66 -8.34 -7.24 -1.77
CA VAL A 66 -7.77 -7.25 -0.44
C VAL A 66 -7.12 -5.91 -0.17
N ALA A 67 -7.45 -5.29 0.95
CA ALA A 67 -6.63 -4.23 1.53
C ALA A 67 -5.95 -4.80 2.77
N ALA A 68 -4.66 -4.56 2.93
CA ALA A 68 -3.89 -5.06 4.05
C ALA A 68 -2.92 -3.99 4.58
N ASN A 69 -2.78 -3.93 5.89
CA ASN A 69 -1.65 -3.28 6.54
C ASN A 69 -0.73 -4.37 7.09
N LEU A 70 0.57 -4.25 6.78
CA LEU A 70 1.59 -5.20 7.19
C LEU A 70 2.87 -4.45 7.62
N PRO A 71 3.69 -5.03 8.50
CA PRO A 71 4.99 -4.43 8.82
C PRO A 71 5.91 -4.48 7.60
N GLY A 72 6.58 -3.37 7.28
CA GLY A 72 7.56 -3.35 6.19
C GLY A 72 8.85 -4.12 6.53
N ARG A 73 9.18 -4.22 7.82
CA ARG A 73 10.31 -5.00 8.33
C ARG A 73 10.06 -5.52 9.73
N VAL A 74 10.69 -6.63 10.06
CA VAL A 74 10.67 -7.26 11.38
C VAL A 74 12.05 -7.80 11.73
N SER A 75 12.34 -7.94 13.01
CA SER A 75 13.58 -8.55 13.51
C SER A 75 13.48 -10.07 13.44
N VAL A 76 14.62 -10.75 13.52
CA VAL A 76 14.63 -12.21 13.67
C VAL A 76 13.90 -12.59 14.96
N ASN A 77 13.02 -13.60 14.89
CA ASN A 77 12.13 -14.06 15.96
C ASN A 77 11.05 -13.08 16.45
N GLN A 78 10.97 -11.87 15.90
CA GLN A 78 9.94 -10.90 16.26
C GLN A 78 8.55 -11.37 15.79
N PRO A 79 7.55 -11.50 16.69
CA PRO A 79 6.18 -11.74 16.28
C PRO A 79 5.58 -10.55 15.55
N PHE A 80 4.82 -10.82 14.50
CA PHE A 80 4.04 -9.80 13.82
C PHE A 80 2.69 -10.32 13.32
N TYR A 81 1.77 -9.41 13.08
CA TYR A 81 0.46 -9.67 12.50
C TYR A 81 0.29 -8.93 11.16
N VAL A 82 -0.65 -9.41 10.37
CA VAL A 82 -1.18 -8.71 9.20
C VAL A 82 -2.63 -8.35 9.52
N THR A 83 -3.03 -7.11 9.30
CA THR A 83 -4.45 -6.72 9.36
C THR A 83 -4.97 -6.56 7.95
N ALA A 84 -6.09 -7.18 7.63
CA ALA A 84 -6.63 -7.17 6.28
C ALA A 84 -8.16 -7.10 6.26
N GLY A 85 -8.69 -6.38 5.30
CA GLY A 85 -10.09 -6.45 4.89
C GLY A 85 -10.15 -6.98 3.47
N THR A 86 -11.16 -7.78 3.17
CA THR A 86 -11.30 -8.42 1.86
C THR A 86 -12.66 -8.13 1.25
N ARG A 87 -12.77 -8.28 -0.06
CA ARG A 87 -14.03 -8.21 -0.78
C ARG A 87 -14.10 -9.31 -1.82
N LEU A 88 -15.22 -10.03 -1.82
CA LEU A 88 -15.59 -10.95 -2.89
C LEU A 88 -16.49 -10.19 -3.86
N ILE A 89 -16.13 -10.18 -5.13
CA ILE A 89 -16.86 -9.50 -6.20
C ILE A 89 -17.55 -10.59 -7.02
N VAL A 90 -18.84 -10.75 -6.77
CA VAL A 90 -19.69 -11.71 -7.48
C VAL A 90 -19.98 -11.15 -8.88
N PRO A 91 -19.66 -11.90 -9.94
CA PRO A 91 -19.87 -11.45 -11.31
C PRO A 91 -21.36 -11.32 -11.64
N LYS A 92 -21.67 -10.43 -12.58
CA LYS A 92 -23.03 -10.16 -13.03
C LYS A 92 -23.80 -11.43 -13.40
N SER A 93 -23.17 -12.40 -14.06
CA SER A 93 -23.82 -13.67 -14.45
C SER A 93 -24.45 -14.39 -13.25
N LEU A 94 -23.72 -14.50 -12.14
CA LEU A 94 -24.19 -15.13 -10.91
C LEU A 94 -25.22 -14.24 -10.18
N SER A 95 -25.03 -12.92 -10.21
CA SER A 95 -25.99 -11.98 -9.61
C SER A 95 -27.32 -11.94 -10.35
N SER A 96 -27.32 -11.92 -11.68
CA SER A 96 -28.55 -12.02 -12.49
C SER A 96 -29.25 -13.36 -12.24
N LEU A 97 -28.52 -14.48 -12.20
CA LEU A 97 -29.09 -15.80 -11.93
C LEU A 97 -29.74 -15.88 -10.54
N ALA A 98 -29.03 -15.43 -9.50
CA ALA A 98 -29.59 -15.40 -8.15
C ALA A 98 -30.81 -14.46 -8.06
N GLY A 99 -30.78 -13.32 -8.76
CA GLY A 99 -31.90 -12.38 -8.86
C GLY A 99 -33.15 -12.98 -9.50
N LEU A 100 -33.00 -13.82 -10.54
CA LEU A 100 -34.11 -14.56 -11.17
C LEU A 100 -34.81 -15.51 -10.18
N PHE A 101 -34.07 -16.05 -9.22
CA PHE A 101 -34.60 -16.90 -8.16
C PHE A 101 -35.05 -16.12 -6.91
N GLY A 102 -35.27 -14.82 -7.04
CA GLY A 102 -35.87 -13.99 -5.98
C GLY A 102 -34.87 -13.41 -4.97
N ALA A 103 -33.57 -13.65 -5.13
CA ALA A 103 -32.57 -13.05 -4.24
C ALA A 103 -32.47 -11.53 -4.41
N LYS A 104 -32.32 -10.83 -3.29
CA LYS A 104 -32.05 -9.38 -3.18
C LYS A 104 -30.78 -9.05 -2.41
N TYR A 105 -30.28 -9.98 -1.61
CA TYR A 105 -29.03 -9.81 -0.87
C TYR A 105 -28.20 -11.11 -0.88
N TYR A 106 -26.90 -10.96 -0.65
CA TYR A 106 -25.98 -12.03 -0.30
C TYR A 106 -25.58 -11.93 1.17
N THR A 107 -25.29 -13.05 1.82
CA THR A 107 -24.67 -13.14 3.14
C THR A 107 -23.92 -14.47 3.23
N GLY A 108 -23.27 -14.79 4.34
CA GLY A 108 -22.57 -16.07 4.44
C GLY A 108 -21.55 -16.14 5.55
N THR A 109 -20.69 -17.15 5.44
CA THR A 109 -19.53 -17.37 6.31
C THR A 109 -18.32 -17.65 5.45
N VAL A 110 -17.16 -17.20 5.90
CA VAL A 110 -15.88 -17.62 5.35
C VAL A 110 -15.42 -18.84 6.14
N ASP A 111 -15.20 -19.94 5.42
CA ASP A 111 -14.90 -21.25 6.01
C ASP A 111 -13.38 -21.46 6.13
N SER A 112 -12.59 -20.89 5.21
CA SER A 112 -11.13 -20.94 5.24
C SER A 112 -10.52 -19.81 4.38
N VAL A 113 -9.48 -19.16 4.88
CA VAL A 113 -8.59 -18.27 4.10
C VAL A 113 -7.17 -18.58 4.51
N VAL A 114 -6.50 -19.40 3.71
CA VAL A 114 -5.12 -19.77 3.96
C VAL A 114 -4.20 -18.68 3.46
N LEU A 115 -3.40 -18.12 4.37
CA LEU A 115 -2.27 -17.26 4.08
C LEU A 115 -1.00 -18.10 4.15
N ASN A 116 -0.34 -18.30 3.01
CA ASN A 116 0.99 -18.90 2.96
C ASN A 116 2.04 -17.85 3.37
N THR A 117 3.03 -18.28 4.15
CA THR A 117 4.04 -17.42 4.76
C THR A 117 5.43 -18.01 4.49
N ALA A 118 5.83 -18.07 3.22
CA ALA A 118 7.11 -18.65 2.85
C ALA A 118 8.26 -17.83 3.46
N GLY A 119 9.23 -18.49 4.09
CA GLY A 119 10.32 -17.83 4.85
C GLY A 119 10.00 -17.58 6.33
N ALA A 120 8.75 -17.79 6.76
CA ALA A 120 8.38 -17.79 8.17
C ALA A 120 8.56 -19.19 8.80
N SER A 121 8.52 -19.26 10.14
CA SER A 121 8.58 -20.50 10.92
C SER A 121 7.34 -21.37 10.73
N THR A 122 6.18 -20.73 10.56
CA THR A 122 4.93 -21.39 10.18
C THR A 122 4.76 -21.24 8.68
N ALA A 123 4.51 -22.33 7.95
CA ALA A 123 4.38 -22.29 6.49
C ALA A 123 3.07 -21.64 6.00
N SER A 124 2.01 -21.72 6.81
CA SER A 124 0.71 -21.13 6.49
C SER A 124 -0.15 -20.90 7.74
N ILE A 125 -1.04 -19.92 7.68
CA ILE A 125 -2.05 -19.64 8.71
C ILE A 125 -3.42 -19.58 8.05
N ASP A 126 -4.42 -20.24 8.62
CA ASP A 126 -5.81 -20.07 8.19
C ASP A 126 -6.50 -19.03 9.06
N ALA A 127 -6.88 -17.90 8.46
CA ALA A 127 -7.49 -16.78 9.16
C ALA A 127 -8.89 -17.08 9.72
N ALA A 128 -9.60 -18.06 9.15
CA ALA A 128 -10.93 -18.46 9.62
C ALA A 128 -10.88 -19.59 10.67
N LYS A 129 -9.68 -20.14 10.96
CA LYS A 129 -9.57 -21.28 11.87
C LYS A 129 -9.87 -20.86 13.30
N GLY A 130 -10.89 -21.47 13.89
CA GLY A 130 -11.29 -21.22 15.28
C GLY A 130 -12.06 -19.92 15.48
N THR A 131 -12.46 -19.21 14.42
CA THR A 131 -13.30 -18.01 14.51
C THR A 131 -14.23 -17.94 13.30
N THR A 132 -15.54 -17.86 13.54
CA THR A 132 -16.51 -17.68 12.45
C THR A 132 -16.40 -16.28 11.88
N ILE A 133 -15.90 -16.16 10.66
CA ILE A 133 -15.88 -14.90 9.92
C ILE A 133 -17.18 -14.79 9.13
N ASN A 134 -18.03 -13.84 9.53
CA ASN A 134 -19.30 -13.59 8.86
C ASN A 134 -19.11 -12.71 7.63
N ILE A 135 -19.91 -12.99 6.60
CA ILE A 135 -20.11 -12.14 5.44
C ILE A 135 -21.43 -11.39 5.68
N PRO A 136 -21.39 -10.08 6.01
CA PRO A 136 -22.59 -9.30 6.26
C PRO A 136 -23.52 -9.26 5.05
N ALA A 137 -24.80 -8.95 5.30
CA ALA A 137 -25.78 -8.85 4.24
C ALA A 137 -25.41 -7.71 3.26
N ALA A 138 -25.11 -8.06 2.02
CA ALA A 138 -24.75 -7.14 0.95
C ALA A 138 -25.81 -7.15 -0.16
N PRO A 139 -26.17 -6.00 -0.76
CA PRO A 139 -27.16 -5.95 -1.81
C PRO A 139 -26.74 -6.73 -3.06
N LEU A 140 -27.69 -7.45 -3.64
CA LEU A 140 -27.54 -8.05 -4.95
C LEU A 140 -27.73 -7.00 -6.03
N ASN A 141 -26.79 -6.90 -6.97
CA ASN A 141 -26.89 -6.04 -8.14
C ASN A 141 -27.11 -6.91 -9.39
N SER A 142 -28.37 -7.05 -9.82
CA SER A 142 -28.71 -7.90 -10.97
C SER A 142 -28.17 -7.37 -12.30
N ASN A 143 -27.83 -6.08 -12.35
CA ASN A 143 -27.40 -5.38 -13.56
C ASN A 143 -25.88 -5.18 -13.63
N GLY A 144 -25.15 -5.52 -12.57
CA GLY A 144 -23.72 -5.32 -12.44
C GLY A 144 -23.09 -6.34 -11.51
N VAL A 145 -21.97 -5.98 -10.87
CA VAL A 145 -21.30 -6.83 -9.87
C VAL A 145 -21.89 -6.59 -8.48
N SER A 146 -21.88 -7.64 -7.67
CA SER A 146 -22.17 -7.55 -6.23
C SER A 146 -20.89 -7.61 -5.44
N VAL A 147 -20.73 -6.74 -4.44
CA VAL A 147 -19.54 -6.67 -3.58
C VAL A 147 -19.90 -7.14 -2.19
N LEU A 148 -19.21 -8.18 -1.72
CA LEU A 148 -19.38 -8.76 -0.40
C LEU A 148 -18.10 -8.46 0.39
N GLU A 149 -18.15 -7.47 1.26
CA GLU A 149 -17.02 -7.08 2.10
C GLU A 149 -16.93 -7.99 3.34
N VAL A 150 -15.72 -8.43 3.67
CA VAL A 150 -15.46 -9.36 4.78
C VAL A 150 -14.30 -8.81 5.62
N PRO A 151 -14.49 -8.57 6.92
CA PRO A 151 -15.65 -8.93 7.77
C PRO A 151 -16.77 -7.88 7.80
N GLY A 152 -16.88 -7.07 6.75
CA GLY A 152 -17.82 -5.95 6.61
C GLY A 152 -17.11 -4.64 6.34
N GLY A 153 -17.85 -3.66 5.82
CA GLY A 153 -17.30 -2.36 5.46
C GLY A 153 -16.64 -1.66 6.65
N GLY A 154 -15.37 -1.28 6.48
CA GLY A 154 -14.57 -0.61 7.50
C GLY A 154 -13.92 -1.55 8.54
N ASN A 155 -14.27 -2.83 8.55
CA ASN A 155 -13.73 -3.79 9.51
C ASN A 155 -12.49 -4.52 8.98
N SER A 156 -11.72 -5.15 9.86
CA SER A 156 -10.50 -5.88 9.49
C SER A 156 -10.36 -7.17 10.28
N LEU A 157 -9.70 -8.14 9.67
CA LEU A 157 -9.22 -9.36 10.29
C LEU A 157 -7.76 -9.19 10.67
N THR A 158 -7.36 -9.77 11.80
CA THR A 158 -5.96 -9.80 12.25
C THR A 158 -5.44 -11.23 12.13
N VAL A 159 -4.43 -11.45 11.30
CA VAL A 159 -3.87 -12.77 10.97
C VAL A 159 -2.47 -12.89 11.53
N GLY A 160 -2.23 -13.90 12.37
CA GLY A 160 -0.96 -14.13 13.04
C GLY A 160 -1.11 -14.75 14.43
N PRO A 161 -0.04 -14.78 15.24
CA PRO A 161 1.26 -14.18 14.96
C PRO A 161 2.07 -14.99 13.95
N ILE A 162 2.82 -14.28 13.10
CA ILE A 162 3.83 -14.82 12.19
C ILE A 162 5.21 -14.50 12.78
N LYS A 163 6.17 -15.39 12.60
CA LYS A 163 7.58 -15.22 13.02
C LYS A 163 8.50 -15.81 11.97
N ALA A 164 9.71 -15.28 11.85
CA ALA A 164 10.77 -15.87 11.05
C ALA A 164 12.01 -16.08 11.92
N THR A 165 12.65 -17.25 11.80
CA THR A 165 13.83 -17.62 12.62
C THR A 165 15.16 -17.27 11.96
N LYS A 166 15.15 -16.74 10.74
CA LYS A 166 16.34 -16.38 9.96
C LYS A 166 16.11 -15.05 9.24
N ALA A 167 17.19 -14.30 9.02
CA ALA A 167 17.16 -13.12 8.17
C ALA A 167 16.81 -13.48 6.72
N GLY A 168 16.18 -12.55 6.00
CA GLY A 168 15.70 -12.75 4.64
C GLY A 168 14.39 -12.03 4.37
N THR A 169 13.47 -12.69 3.66
CA THR A 169 12.15 -12.14 3.33
C THR A 169 11.08 -13.18 3.59
N VAL A 170 10.02 -12.77 4.30
CA VAL A 170 8.78 -13.55 4.37
C VAL A 170 7.89 -13.13 3.20
N ILE A 171 7.49 -14.10 2.37
CA ILE A 171 6.61 -13.86 1.22
C ILE A 171 5.20 -14.30 1.61
N LEU A 172 4.25 -13.36 1.52
CA LEU A 172 2.84 -13.60 1.77
C LEU A 172 2.13 -13.95 0.48
N SER A 173 1.36 -15.03 0.44
CA SER A 173 0.51 -15.38 -0.70
C SER A 173 -0.78 -16.08 -0.28
N PHE A 174 -1.83 -15.99 -1.08
CA PHE A 174 -3.05 -16.75 -0.79
C PHE A 174 -2.91 -18.22 -1.19
N GLY A 175 -3.26 -19.10 -0.24
CA GLY A 175 -3.51 -20.51 -0.49
C GLY A 175 -4.96 -20.74 -0.91
N GLN A 176 -5.57 -21.81 -0.40
CA GLN A 176 -6.98 -22.09 -0.64
C GLN A 176 -7.86 -21.06 0.09
N ILE A 177 -8.94 -20.66 -0.56
CA ILE A 177 -10.02 -19.86 0.02
C ILE A 177 -11.33 -20.63 -0.13
N SER A 178 -12.13 -20.71 0.93
CA SER A 178 -13.48 -21.25 0.84
C SER A 178 -14.48 -20.44 1.66
N ALA A 179 -15.68 -20.27 1.11
CA ALA A 179 -16.78 -19.57 1.75
C ALA A 179 -18.11 -20.24 1.42
N THR A 180 -19.06 -20.11 2.34
CA THR A 180 -20.45 -20.50 2.16
C THR A 180 -21.29 -19.24 2.04
N VAL A 181 -21.80 -18.98 0.84
CA VAL A 181 -22.62 -17.82 0.50
C VAL A 181 -24.08 -18.23 0.44
N LYS A 182 -24.95 -17.51 1.14
CA LYS A 182 -26.40 -17.65 1.12
C LYS A 182 -27.00 -16.41 0.46
N THR A 183 -28.18 -16.55 -0.12
CA THR A 183 -28.94 -15.39 -0.59
C THR A 183 -30.16 -15.14 0.27
N LEU A 184 -30.58 -13.88 0.34
CA LEU A 184 -31.76 -13.45 1.07
C LEU A 184 -32.74 -12.75 0.12
N ASP A 185 -34.04 -12.82 0.42
CA ASP A 185 -35.10 -12.11 -0.31
C ASP A 185 -35.20 -10.63 0.11
N LYS A 186 -36.23 -9.93 -0.38
CA LYS A 186 -36.49 -8.52 -0.06
C LYS A 186 -36.73 -8.25 1.43
N ASP A 187 -37.23 -9.25 2.15
CA ASP A 187 -37.57 -9.19 3.57
C ASP A 187 -36.43 -9.75 4.45
N ARG A 188 -35.23 -9.94 3.85
CA ARG A 188 -34.01 -10.49 4.47
C ARG A 188 -34.18 -11.93 4.99
N LYS A 189 -35.15 -12.68 4.49
CA LYS A 189 -35.29 -14.11 4.79
C LYS A 189 -34.42 -14.92 3.84
N ALA A 190 -33.85 -16.01 4.33
CA ALA A 190 -33.05 -16.90 3.51
C ALA A 190 -33.87 -17.44 2.34
N THR A 191 -33.31 -17.40 1.13
CA THR A 191 -33.86 -18.13 -0.01
C THR A 191 -33.36 -19.59 0.00
N PHE A 192 -33.78 -20.39 -0.98
CA PHE A 192 -33.29 -21.75 -1.16
C PHE A 192 -31.85 -21.83 -1.71
N ILE A 193 -31.25 -20.72 -2.17
CA ILE A 193 -29.90 -20.73 -2.73
C ILE A 193 -28.87 -20.59 -1.62
N THR A 194 -28.11 -21.66 -1.43
CA THR A 194 -26.83 -21.68 -0.72
C THR A 194 -25.75 -22.18 -1.66
N ALA A 195 -24.65 -21.45 -1.75
CA ALA A 195 -23.51 -21.74 -2.61
C ALA A 195 -22.25 -21.96 -1.77
N LYS A 196 -21.54 -23.05 -2.05
CA LYS A 196 -20.18 -23.26 -1.58
C LYS A 196 -19.21 -22.78 -2.66
N VAL A 197 -18.36 -21.83 -2.29
CA VAL A 197 -17.33 -21.25 -3.16
C VAL A 197 -15.99 -21.76 -2.67
N VAL A 198 -15.24 -22.45 -3.54
CA VAL A 198 -13.89 -22.93 -3.22
C VAL A 198 -12.94 -22.46 -4.30
N CYS A 199 -12.07 -21.52 -3.96
CA CYS A 199 -10.97 -21.09 -4.80
C CYS A 199 -9.74 -21.93 -4.41
N PRO A 200 -9.34 -22.92 -5.23
CA PRO A 200 -8.19 -23.75 -4.90
C PRO A 200 -6.91 -22.91 -4.84
N ALA A 201 -5.95 -23.38 -4.06
CA ALA A 201 -4.60 -22.81 -4.08
C ALA A 201 -4.09 -22.82 -5.52
N GLN A 202 -3.63 -21.66 -6.01
CA GLN A 202 -3.08 -21.58 -7.34
C GLN A 202 -1.78 -22.38 -7.39
N LYS A 203 -1.52 -23.06 -8.52
CA LYS A 203 -0.27 -23.82 -8.72
C LYS A 203 0.96 -22.97 -8.44
N ARG A 204 0.86 -21.66 -8.70
CA ARG A 204 1.84 -20.64 -8.32
C ARG A 204 1.06 -19.44 -7.78
N PRO A 205 0.91 -19.33 -6.45
CA PRO A 205 0.11 -18.29 -5.85
C PRO A 205 0.75 -16.93 -6.09
N THR A 206 -0.09 -15.93 -6.38
CA THR A 206 0.37 -14.55 -6.52
C THR A 206 0.89 -14.06 -5.18
N SER A 207 2.16 -13.65 -5.15
CA SER A 207 2.75 -12.99 -4.00
C SER A 207 2.05 -11.65 -3.78
N LEU A 208 1.65 -11.42 -2.53
CA LEU A 208 0.91 -10.25 -2.08
C LEU A 208 1.85 -9.17 -1.59
N ALA A 209 2.79 -9.57 -0.73
CA ALA A 209 3.75 -8.69 -0.10
C ALA A 209 5.02 -9.46 0.28
N GLY A 210 6.11 -8.72 0.43
CA GLY A 210 7.33 -9.19 1.07
C GLY A 210 7.50 -8.48 2.41
N ILE A 211 7.96 -9.16 3.43
CA ILE A 211 8.33 -8.57 4.72
C ILE A 211 9.80 -8.84 4.94
N ALA A 212 10.60 -7.79 5.07
CA ALA A 212 12.02 -7.93 5.33
C ALA A 212 12.26 -8.42 6.76
N VAL A 213 13.14 -9.40 6.94
CA VAL A 213 13.52 -9.96 8.24
C VAL A 213 15.00 -9.70 8.51
N GLY A 214 15.29 -9.01 9.61
CA GLY A 214 16.64 -8.66 10.04
C GLY A 214 16.69 -7.31 10.75
N GLY A 215 17.89 -6.73 10.85
CA GLY A 215 18.10 -5.46 11.52
C GLY A 215 18.28 -5.61 13.04
N SER A 216 18.04 -4.53 13.78
CA SER A 216 18.19 -4.49 15.24
C SER A 216 17.21 -5.43 15.93
N ASP A 217 17.69 -6.21 16.89
CA ASP A 217 16.86 -7.17 17.62
C ASP A 217 15.69 -6.49 18.36
N SER A 218 14.51 -7.08 18.19
CA SER A 218 13.31 -6.69 18.93
C SER A 218 12.42 -7.91 19.14
N THR A 219 11.84 -8.02 20.34
CA THR A 219 10.86 -9.07 20.68
C THR A 219 9.44 -8.53 20.75
N SER A 220 9.27 -7.21 20.62
CA SER A 220 7.96 -6.56 20.70
C SER A 220 7.09 -6.97 19.52
N THR A 221 5.89 -7.46 19.81
CA THR A 221 4.92 -7.82 18.78
C THR A 221 4.50 -6.60 17.96
N ILE A 222 4.55 -6.71 16.64
CA ILE A 222 4.01 -5.67 15.73
C ILE A 222 2.61 -6.06 15.30
N THR A 223 1.63 -5.22 15.64
CA THR A 223 0.25 -5.33 15.16
C THR A 223 -0.11 -4.06 14.42
N PRO A 224 -0.18 -4.09 13.08
CA PRO A 224 -0.62 -2.95 12.28
C PRO A 224 -2.04 -2.49 12.66
N PRO A 225 -2.39 -1.21 12.45
CA PRO A 225 -3.77 -0.74 12.64
C PRO A 225 -4.72 -1.41 11.65
N GLY A 226 -6.03 -1.34 11.90
CA GLY A 226 -7.05 -1.80 10.94
C GLY A 226 -6.98 -1.07 9.60
N VAL A 227 -7.47 -1.68 8.53
CA VAL A 227 -7.38 -1.15 7.15
C VAL A 227 -8.46 -0.12 6.82
N GLY A 228 -9.53 -0.04 7.61
CA GLY A 228 -10.65 0.85 7.33
C GLY A 228 -11.41 0.46 6.06
N ALA A 229 -11.97 1.45 5.34
CA ALA A 229 -12.69 1.21 4.10
C ALA A 229 -11.74 0.76 2.98
N LEU A 230 -12.17 -0.22 2.18
CA LEU A 230 -11.37 -0.74 1.08
C LEU A 230 -11.44 0.22 -0.12
N PRO A 231 -10.34 0.87 -0.51
CA PRO A 231 -10.35 1.75 -1.66
C PRO A 231 -10.50 0.93 -2.94
N THR A 232 -11.14 1.52 -3.94
CA THR A 232 -11.39 0.84 -5.21
C THR A 232 -10.27 1.12 -6.19
N ILE A 233 -9.52 0.06 -6.53
CA ILE A 233 -8.52 0.08 -7.60
C ILE A 233 -9.01 -0.72 -8.80
N PRO A 234 -8.49 -0.44 -10.03
CA PRO A 234 -8.83 -1.22 -11.22
C PRO A 234 -8.55 -2.73 -11.06
N ALA A 235 -9.27 -3.55 -11.82
CA ALA A 235 -9.07 -5.00 -11.81
C ALA A 235 -7.65 -5.40 -12.24
N ASP A 236 -7.18 -6.52 -11.67
CA ASP A 236 -5.87 -7.14 -11.93
C ASP A 236 -4.67 -6.23 -11.66
N LYS A 237 -4.80 -5.27 -10.75
CA LYS A 237 -3.71 -4.39 -10.28
C LYS A 237 -3.42 -4.58 -8.80
N THR A 238 -2.24 -4.15 -8.40
CA THR A 238 -1.91 -3.92 -6.99
C THR A 238 -1.42 -2.50 -6.84
N ALA A 239 -1.89 -1.81 -5.81
CA ALA A 239 -1.38 -0.51 -5.40
C ALA A 239 -0.91 -0.60 -3.96
N GLY A 240 0.05 0.22 -3.58
CA GLY A 240 0.60 0.17 -2.24
C GLY A 240 1.29 1.46 -1.88
N VAL A 241 1.35 1.72 -0.59
CA VAL A 241 2.09 2.81 0.04
C VAL A 241 2.89 2.24 1.21
N THR A 242 4.14 2.65 1.35
CA THR A 242 5.02 2.25 2.46
C THR A 242 5.61 3.47 3.13
N GLY A 243 5.63 3.44 4.46
CA GLY A 243 6.07 4.55 5.29
C GLY A 243 7.31 4.15 6.11
N PHE A 244 8.30 5.03 6.18
CA PHE A 244 9.54 4.76 6.90
C PHE A 244 10.27 6.06 7.24
N ASN A 245 11.27 5.93 8.12
CA ASN A 245 12.13 7.02 8.53
C ASN A 245 13.52 6.80 7.91
N TYR A 246 14.01 7.79 7.19
CA TYR A 246 15.43 7.90 6.88
C TYR A 246 16.15 8.62 7.99
N ASN A 247 17.39 8.20 8.26
CA ASN A 247 18.35 9.07 8.91
C ASN A 247 19.18 9.76 7.81
N CYS A 248 19.03 11.07 7.69
CA CYS A 248 19.68 11.85 6.65
C CYS A 248 20.79 12.70 7.26
N ASP A 249 21.92 12.77 6.56
CA ASP A 249 23.05 13.63 6.87
C ASP A 249 23.05 14.80 5.89
N PHE A 250 22.93 16.01 6.41
CA PHE A 250 22.98 17.26 5.67
C PHE A 250 24.43 17.78 5.65
N SER A 251 25.34 16.97 5.10
CA SER A 251 26.77 17.28 4.98
C SER A 251 27.43 17.72 6.30
N GLY A 252 27.04 17.09 7.42
CA GLY A 252 27.53 17.41 8.76
C GLY A 252 26.92 18.67 9.40
N PHE A 253 26.05 19.40 8.70
CA PHE A 253 25.33 20.54 9.26
C PHE A 253 24.35 20.10 10.35
N VAL A 254 23.47 19.15 10.00
CA VAL A 254 22.58 18.44 10.93
C VAL A 254 22.44 17.00 10.50
N GLN A 255 22.16 16.11 11.45
CA GLN A 255 21.73 14.74 11.18
C GLN A 255 20.36 14.56 11.81
N GLY A 256 19.40 14.10 11.02
CA GLY A 256 18.03 14.04 11.50
C GLY A 256 17.16 13.08 10.72
N VAL A 257 16.05 12.74 11.38
CA VAL A 257 15.06 11.84 10.82
C VAL A 257 14.16 12.58 9.84
N VAL A 258 14.09 12.05 8.62
CA VAL A 258 13.14 12.47 7.60
C VAL A 258 12.14 11.34 7.40
N ARG A 259 10.86 11.60 7.66
CA ARG A 259 9.82 10.61 7.40
C ARG A 259 9.42 10.66 5.94
N VAL A 260 9.26 9.50 5.33
CA VAL A 260 8.87 9.35 3.95
C VAL A 260 7.71 8.38 3.85
N SER A 261 6.74 8.69 2.99
CA SER A 261 5.63 7.80 2.61
C SER A 261 5.54 7.75 1.10
N LEU A 262 5.87 6.61 0.50
CA LEU A 262 5.91 6.44 -0.96
C LEU A 262 4.92 5.40 -1.39
N GLY A 263 4.30 5.61 -2.53
CA GLY A 263 3.42 4.65 -3.16
C GLY A 263 3.70 4.45 -4.63
N GLY A 264 3.14 3.37 -5.14
CA GLY A 264 3.17 3.02 -6.54
C GLY A 264 2.14 1.95 -6.88
N VAL A 265 2.11 1.58 -8.16
CA VAL A 265 1.14 0.65 -8.71
C VAL A 265 1.87 -0.38 -9.55
N LYS A 266 1.64 -1.65 -9.22
CA LYS A 266 1.91 -2.80 -10.08
C LYS A 266 0.81 -2.85 -11.15
N PRO A 267 1.12 -2.55 -12.43
CA PRO A 267 0.09 -2.40 -13.47
C PRO A 267 -0.67 -3.68 -13.80
N THR A 268 -0.08 -4.84 -13.50
CA THR A 268 -0.68 -6.16 -13.69
C THR A 268 -0.23 -7.13 -12.61
N ASN A 269 -1.15 -7.93 -12.08
CA ASN A 269 -0.86 -9.03 -11.16
C ASN A 269 -0.43 -10.32 -11.85
N ALA A 270 -0.39 -10.33 -13.20
CA ALA A 270 0.09 -11.47 -13.96
C ALA A 270 1.57 -11.76 -13.66
N GLN A 271 1.93 -13.04 -13.73
CA GLN A 271 3.32 -13.47 -13.59
C GLN A 271 4.13 -12.97 -14.78
N VAL A 272 5.34 -12.51 -14.51
CA VAL A 272 6.26 -11.99 -15.54
C VAL A 272 7.11 -13.14 -16.06
N ARG A 273 7.31 -13.26 -17.37
CA ARG A 273 8.24 -14.25 -17.92
C ARG A 273 9.67 -13.92 -17.49
N SER A 274 10.52 -14.94 -17.33
CA SER A 274 11.98 -14.73 -17.24
C SER A 274 12.48 -13.87 -18.41
N GLY A 275 13.30 -12.85 -18.15
CA GLY A 275 13.72 -11.84 -19.13
C GLY A 275 12.63 -10.84 -19.54
N GLY A 276 11.41 -10.97 -19.00
CA GLY A 276 10.29 -10.07 -19.24
C GLY A 276 10.38 -8.78 -18.42
N LYS A 277 9.48 -7.84 -18.73
CA LYS A 277 9.45 -6.51 -18.13
C LYS A 277 8.69 -6.50 -16.80
N ILE A 278 9.35 -6.03 -15.74
CA ILE A 278 8.76 -5.65 -14.46
C ILE A 278 8.56 -4.13 -14.48
N THR A 279 7.35 -3.66 -14.23
CA THR A 279 7.03 -2.21 -14.20
C THR A 279 6.43 -1.83 -12.86
N LEU A 280 6.98 -0.77 -12.25
CA LEU A 280 6.32 -0.02 -11.20
C LEU A 280 5.91 1.35 -11.76
N SER A 281 4.64 1.68 -11.60
CA SER A 281 4.00 2.86 -12.19
C SER A 281 3.40 3.77 -11.13
N GLN A 282 2.99 4.98 -11.54
CA GLN A 282 2.31 5.96 -10.68
C GLN A 282 3.05 6.24 -9.36
N GLY A 283 4.39 6.30 -9.44
CA GLY A 283 5.25 6.56 -8.29
C GLY A 283 4.97 7.97 -7.75
N GLN A 284 4.70 8.08 -6.46
CA GLN A 284 4.49 9.36 -5.80
C GLN A 284 4.63 9.20 -4.29
N GLY A 285 4.85 10.30 -3.58
CA GLY A 285 4.80 10.25 -2.13
C GLY A 285 5.05 11.57 -1.45
N ASN A 286 5.29 11.47 -0.16
CA ASN A 286 5.37 12.59 0.75
C ASN A 286 6.65 12.49 1.58
N ILE A 287 7.37 13.59 1.68
CA ILE A 287 8.50 13.78 2.60
C ILE A 287 7.96 14.66 3.74
N ILE A 288 8.20 14.26 4.98
CA ILE A 288 7.66 14.92 6.16
C ILE A 288 8.83 15.27 7.08
N LEU A 289 9.00 16.57 7.33
CA LEU A 289 10.05 17.06 8.22
C LEU A 289 9.66 16.78 9.67
N SER A 290 10.59 16.22 10.45
CA SER A 290 10.37 16.00 11.88
C SER A 290 10.55 17.30 12.68
N ASP A 291 9.85 17.40 13.81
CA ASP A 291 10.04 18.52 14.74
C ASP A 291 11.51 18.62 15.19
N ASP A 292 12.15 17.50 15.48
CA ASP A 292 13.55 17.45 15.92
C ASP A 292 14.51 18.00 14.86
N LEU A 293 14.35 17.60 13.59
CA LEU A 293 15.17 18.12 12.50
C LEU A 293 14.96 19.63 12.34
N VAL A 294 13.72 20.10 12.38
CA VAL A 294 13.39 21.53 12.25
C VAL A 294 13.96 22.33 13.42
N ASN A 295 13.86 21.83 14.64
CA ASN A 295 14.43 22.47 15.83
C ASN A 295 15.96 22.55 15.77
N GLN A 296 16.63 21.52 15.25
CA GLN A 296 18.08 21.55 15.02
C GLN A 296 18.47 22.56 13.94
N ILE A 297 17.73 22.64 12.84
CA ILE A 297 18.00 23.64 11.80
C ILE A 297 17.83 25.04 12.39
N LYS A 298 16.74 25.31 13.12
CA LYS A 298 16.45 26.65 13.69
C LYS A 298 17.37 27.04 14.84
N SER A 299 18.01 26.09 15.53
CA SER A 299 19.00 26.42 16.55
C SER A 299 20.32 26.93 15.95
N ILE A 300 20.62 26.56 14.69
CA ILE A 300 21.81 27.00 13.96
C ILE A 300 21.48 28.21 13.08
N VAL A 301 20.34 28.18 12.37
CA VAL A 301 19.89 29.23 11.46
C VAL A 301 18.46 29.64 11.84
N SER A 302 18.34 30.50 12.85
CA SER A 302 17.05 30.91 13.42
C SER A 302 16.16 31.71 12.46
N ILE A 303 16.76 32.36 11.46
CA ILE A 303 16.07 33.14 10.43
C ILE A 303 15.51 32.29 9.28
N ALA A 304 15.82 30.99 9.25
CA ALA A 304 15.35 30.10 8.19
C ALA A 304 13.83 29.92 8.28
N ASP A 305 13.14 30.30 7.21
CA ASP A 305 11.68 30.33 7.11
C ASP A 305 11.16 29.17 6.26
N HIS A 306 11.71 29.03 5.06
CA HIS A 306 11.36 27.99 4.11
C HIS A 306 12.60 27.43 3.40
N THR A 307 12.41 26.33 2.68
CA THR A 307 13.46 25.70 1.88
C THR A 307 12.99 25.35 0.48
N THR A 308 13.93 25.42 -0.45
CA THR A 308 13.82 24.76 -1.75
C THR A 308 14.53 23.41 -1.69
N LEU A 309 13.76 22.34 -1.83
CA LEU A 309 14.26 20.97 -1.81
C LEU A 309 14.42 20.46 -3.24
N THR A 310 15.63 20.08 -3.62
CA THR A 310 15.91 19.40 -4.89
C THR A 310 16.33 17.96 -4.63
N LEU A 311 15.48 17.02 -5.01
CA LEU A 311 15.79 15.59 -4.96
C LEU A 311 16.50 15.21 -6.26
N THR A 312 17.69 14.63 -6.17
CA THR A 312 18.49 14.22 -7.36
C THR A 312 18.62 12.71 -7.44
N THR A 313 18.57 12.04 -6.30
CA THR A 313 18.69 10.58 -6.20
C THR A 313 17.61 10.02 -5.32
N PHE A 314 16.96 8.98 -5.82
CA PHE A 314 16.13 8.08 -5.05
C PHE A 314 16.27 6.69 -5.68
N ASN A 315 17.05 5.84 -5.04
CA ASN A 315 17.39 4.54 -5.60
C ASN A 315 16.36 3.48 -5.19
N VAL A 316 15.98 2.68 -6.18
CA VAL A 316 15.29 1.40 -5.98
C VAL A 316 16.28 0.30 -6.27
N VAL A 317 16.39 -0.66 -5.34
CA VAL A 317 17.18 -1.86 -5.50
C VAL A 317 16.29 -3.04 -5.84
N ALA A 318 16.79 -3.90 -6.72
CA ALA A 318 16.08 -5.07 -7.20
C ALA A 318 16.79 -6.36 -6.79
N VAL A 319 16.03 -7.29 -6.24
CA VAL A 319 16.45 -8.68 -6.03
C VAL A 319 15.77 -9.55 -7.08
N ASN A 320 16.52 -10.48 -7.69
CA ASN A 320 16.06 -11.34 -8.79
C ASN A 320 15.54 -10.56 -10.01
N ALA A 321 16.03 -9.34 -10.24
CA ALA A 321 15.78 -8.56 -11.43
C ALA A 321 16.97 -7.63 -11.72
N SER A 322 17.05 -7.10 -12.94
CA SER A 322 18.12 -6.19 -13.38
C SER A 322 17.58 -4.88 -13.96
N PRO A 323 18.30 -3.75 -13.83
CA PRO A 323 19.53 -3.58 -13.07
C PRO A 323 19.33 -3.79 -11.56
N ALA A 324 20.42 -4.06 -10.82
CA ALA A 324 20.33 -4.27 -9.36
C ALA A 324 19.95 -3.01 -8.60
N THR A 325 20.27 -1.83 -9.16
CA THR A 325 19.91 -0.52 -8.62
C THR A 325 19.50 0.40 -9.77
N GLN A 326 18.46 1.19 -9.55
CA GLN A 326 18.01 2.22 -10.49
C GLN A 326 17.60 3.48 -9.73
N ASN A 327 18.12 4.64 -10.15
CA ASN A 327 17.62 5.93 -9.70
C ASN A 327 16.27 6.20 -10.38
N ILE A 328 15.24 6.50 -9.59
CA ILE A 328 13.89 6.77 -10.08
C ILE A 328 13.63 8.27 -10.31
N ILE A 329 14.57 9.12 -9.92
CA ILE A 329 14.50 10.55 -10.16
C ILE A 329 14.90 10.86 -11.61
N PRO A 330 14.09 11.61 -12.37
CA PRO A 330 14.42 12.01 -13.73
C PRO A 330 15.73 12.80 -13.82
N SER A 331 16.38 12.76 -14.98
CA SER A 331 17.52 13.63 -15.27
C SER A 331 17.12 15.10 -15.11
N GLY A 332 17.84 15.83 -14.26
CA GLY A 332 17.52 17.22 -13.89
C GLY A 332 16.95 17.36 -12.47
N GLY A 333 16.59 16.25 -11.81
CA GLY A 333 16.08 16.28 -10.44
C GLY A 333 14.60 16.66 -10.35
N ILE A 334 14.07 16.65 -9.12
CA ILE A 334 12.74 17.14 -8.79
C ILE A 334 12.90 18.22 -7.74
N THR A 335 12.53 19.45 -8.08
CA THR A 335 12.59 20.59 -7.17
C THR A 335 11.21 20.94 -6.63
N VAL A 336 11.13 21.15 -5.32
CA VAL A 336 9.95 21.65 -4.61
C VAL A 336 10.33 22.91 -3.88
N ASN A 337 9.72 24.03 -4.26
CA ASN A 337 10.01 25.35 -3.70
C ASN A 337 9.13 25.63 -2.49
N ASN A 338 9.57 26.58 -1.66
CA ASN A 338 8.79 27.17 -0.56
C ASN A 338 8.23 26.13 0.43
N VAL A 339 9.02 25.10 0.73
CA VAL A 339 8.70 24.12 1.76
C VAL A 339 8.89 24.79 3.12
N PRO A 340 7.85 24.94 3.96
CA PRO A 340 8.01 25.56 5.26
C PRO A 340 8.99 24.80 6.14
N ILE A 341 9.90 25.50 6.82
CA ILE A 341 10.77 24.91 7.85
C ILE A 341 9.97 24.87 9.16
N GLN A 342 9.01 23.95 9.18
CA GLN A 342 8.11 23.68 10.29
C GLN A 342 7.98 22.16 10.49
N GLY A 343 7.95 21.72 11.75
CA GLY A 343 7.74 20.31 12.03
C GLY A 343 6.37 19.83 11.54
N GLY A 344 6.36 18.65 10.93
CA GLY A 344 5.18 18.10 10.24
C GLY A 344 4.92 18.70 8.86
N ALA A 345 5.74 19.66 8.38
CA ALA A 345 5.63 20.15 7.01
C ALA A 345 5.77 18.98 6.02
N VAL A 346 4.85 18.95 5.06
CA VAL A 346 4.76 17.88 4.07
C VAL A 346 5.25 18.41 2.73
N VAL A 347 6.03 17.62 2.02
CA VAL A 347 6.49 17.88 0.65
C VAL A 347 6.02 16.74 -0.22
N THR A 348 5.25 17.07 -1.26
CA THR A 348 4.76 16.07 -2.21
C THR A 348 5.73 15.92 -3.37
N VAL A 349 6.05 14.67 -3.71
CA VAL A 349 7.00 14.32 -4.76
C VAL A 349 6.33 13.34 -5.74
N PRO A 350 6.20 13.70 -7.04
CA PRO A 350 6.46 15.03 -7.60
C PRO A 350 5.43 16.09 -7.11
N PRO A 351 5.72 17.40 -7.17
CA PRO A 351 4.86 18.47 -6.62
C PRO A 351 3.41 18.50 -7.07
N THR A 352 3.12 17.96 -8.27
CA THR A 352 1.78 17.95 -8.86
C THR A 352 1.14 16.57 -8.81
N ALA A 353 1.60 15.68 -7.92
CA ALA A 353 0.94 14.42 -7.64
C ALA A 353 -0.43 14.67 -6.95
N PRO A 354 -1.48 13.90 -7.29
CA PRO A 354 -1.50 12.72 -8.16
C PRO A 354 -1.70 13.00 -9.67
N GLN A 355 -1.85 14.26 -10.10
CA GLN A 355 -2.10 14.61 -11.50
C GLN A 355 -0.91 14.26 -12.40
N THR A 356 0.31 14.48 -11.90
CA THR A 356 1.56 13.99 -12.52
C THR A 356 2.27 13.10 -11.53
N THR A 357 2.70 11.92 -11.97
CA THR A 357 3.45 10.96 -11.13
C THR A 357 4.88 10.83 -11.65
N LEU A 358 5.75 10.20 -10.87
CA LEU A 358 7.06 9.78 -11.37
C LEU A 358 6.89 8.89 -12.61
N PRO A 359 7.83 8.97 -13.58
CA PRO A 359 7.82 8.07 -14.72
C PRO A 359 7.84 6.60 -14.30
N ASP A 360 7.27 5.74 -15.14
CA ASP A 360 7.32 4.30 -14.94
C ASP A 360 8.77 3.81 -14.87
N ILE A 361 9.09 3.07 -13.80
CA ILE A 361 10.39 2.42 -13.66
C ILE A 361 10.30 0.97 -14.09
N ASN A 362 11.37 0.49 -14.72
CA ASN A 362 11.34 -0.78 -15.45
C ASN A 362 12.58 -1.60 -15.15
N PHE A 363 12.35 -2.83 -14.72
CA PHE A 363 13.38 -3.84 -14.50
C PHE A 363 13.14 -5.03 -15.44
N THR A 364 14.17 -5.84 -15.63
CA THR A 364 14.10 -7.11 -16.35
C THR A 364 14.03 -8.23 -15.33
N ALA A 365 13.02 -9.09 -15.45
CA ALA A 365 12.82 -10.24 -14.59
C ALA A 365 14.00 -11.22 -14.70
N GLY A 366 14.48 -11.69 -13.56
CA GLY A 366 15.51 -12.72 -13.47
C GLY A 366 14.97 -14.13 -13.72
N ALA A 367 15.50 -15.10 -12.98
CA ALA A 367 15.27 -16.52 -13.24
C ALA A 367 13.81 -16.96 -12.97
N SER A 368 13.33 -17.84 -13.84
CA SER A 368 12.09 -18.59 -13.66
C SER A 368 12.05 -19.29 -12.30
N GLY A 369 10.88 -19.34 -11.66
CA GLY A 369 10.73 -19.98 -10.35
C GLY A 369 10.85 -19.01 -9.17
N SER A 370 11.40 -17.82 -9.37
CA SER A 370 11.70 -16.87 -8.30
C SER A 370 10.65 -15.76 -8.17
N THR A 371 10.76 -14.98 -7.09
CA THR A 371 10.03 -13.72 -6.88
C THR A 371 11.05 -12.58 -6.88
N ALA A 372 10.82 -11.59 -7.74
CA ALA A 372 11.59 -10.36 -7.72
C ALA A 372 11.00 -9.37 -6.72
N PHE A 373 11.87 -8.69 -5.99
CA PHE A 373 11.50 -7.64 -5.04
C PHE A 373 12.12 -6.34 -5.48
N LEU A 374 11.29 -5.31 -5.57
CA LEU A 374 11.74 -3.93 -5.70
C LEU A 374 11.67 -3.30 -4.31
N SER A 375 12.81 -2.88 -3.80
CA SER A 375 12.93 -2.29 -2.47
C SER A 375 13.47 -0.87 -2.56
N ILE A 376 13.05 -0.04 -1.63
CA ILE A 376 13.57 1.32 -1.50
C ILE A 376 14.98 1.27 -0.88
N ALA A 377 15.91 2.05 -1.44
CA ALA A 377 17.30 2.15 -0.99
C ALA A 377 17.64 3.56 -0.51
N ASP A 378 18.76 4.14 -0.95
CA ASP A 378 19.24 5.46 -0.55
C ASP A 378 18.57 6.60 -1.33
N ALA A 379 18.65 7.80 -0.78
CA ALA A 379 18.19 9.02 -1.42
C ALA A 379 19.20 10.16 -1.19
N ALA A 380 19.26 11.12 -2.11
CA ALA A 380 20.13 12.28 -1.99
C ALA A 380 19.56 13.49 -2.75
N GLY A 381 20.04 14.66 -2.38
CA GLY A 381 19.61 15.91 -2.97
C GLY A 381 20.29 17.11 -2.34
N ASN A 382 19.69 18.27 -2.55
CA ASN A 382 20.11 19.55 -1.99
C ASN A 382 18.91 20.24 -1.33
N ALA A 383 19.16 20.91 -0.21
CA ALA A 383 18.23 21.80 0.46
C ALA A 383 18.81 23.21 0.51
N SER A 384 18.14 24.16 -0.14
CA SER A 384 18.46 25.59 -0.08
C SER A 384 17.55 26.24 0.98
N LEU A 385 18.14 26.63 2.12
CA LEU A 385 17.46 27.32 3.22
C LEU A 385 17.35 28.80 2.88
N ARG A 386 16.16 29.37 3.09
CA ARG A 386 15.81 30.74 2.71
C ARG A 386 15.15 31.48 3.85
N ASP A 387 15.37 32.79 3.91
CA ASP A 387 14.67 33.66 4.86
C ASP A 387 13.28 34.03 4.35
N ALA A 388 12.52 34.81 5.14
CA ALA A 388 11.17 35.23 4.79
C ALA A 388 11.10 36.14 3.55
N ASP A 389 12.23 36.74 3.14
CA ASP A 389 12.35 37.63 1.99
C ASP A 389 12.86 36.88 0.73
N ASP A 390 12.93 35.54 0.77
CA ASP A 390 13.41 34.65 -0.29
C ASP A 390 14.92 34.80 -0.61
N ASN A 391 15.70 35.36 0.32
CA ASN A 391 17.15 35.34 0.20
C ASN A 391 17.67 33.95 0.60
N GLU A 392 18.56 33.39 -0.23
CA GLU A 392 19.25 32.15 0.11
C GLU A 392 20.24 32.39 1.24
N ILE A 393 20.03 31.69 2.35
CA ILE A 393 20.92 31.73 3.51
C ILE A 393 22.05 30.72 3.33
N LEU A 394 21.69 29.49 2.92
CA LEU A 394 22.60 28.36 2.85
C LEU A 394 22.02 27.26 1.95
N ALA A 395 22.84 26.73 1.04
CA ALA A 395 22.53 25.51 0.29
C ALA A 395 23.34 24.33 0.84
N ILE A 396 22.68 23.20 1.09
CA ILE A 396 23.27 22.04 1.76
C ILE A 396 22.89 20.77 1.01
N ASP A 397 23.88 19.98 0.63
CA ASP A 397 23.64 18.65 0.11
C ASP A 397 23.27 17.69 1.24
N PHE A 398 22.30 16.82 0.98
CA PHE A 398 21.90 15.78 1.92
C PHE A 398 21.99 14.40 1.30
N THR A 399 22.31 13.43 2.15
CA THR A 399 22.27 12.01 1.81
C THR A 399 21.50 11.26 2.88
N CYS A 400 20.68 10.31 2.46
CA CYS A 400 19.89 9.45 3.32
C CYS A 400 20.27 8.00 3.01
N ALA A 401 20.89 7.33 3.97
CA ALA A 401 21.36 5.96 3.78
C ALA A 401 20.18 4.99 3.58
N ALA A 402 20.41 3.94 2.79
CA ALA A 402 19.44 2.88 2.59
C ALA A 402 19.01 2.23 3.91
N LEU A 403 17.75 1.77 3.97
CA LEU A 403 17.24 1.03 5.12
C LEU A 403 17.93 -0.33 5.23
N SER A 404 18.21 -0.78 6.45
CA SER A 404 18.75 -2.11 6.70
C SER A 404 17.85 -2.90 7.66
N PRO A 405 17.23 -4.01 7.20
CA PRO A 405 17.20 -4.50 5.83
C PRO A 405 16.36 -3.62 4.89
N ASN A 406 16.61 -3.71 3.58
CA ASN A 406 15.83 -3.01 2.56
C ASN A 406 14.36 -3.45 2.63
N VAL A 407 13.43 -2.48 2.57
CA VAL A 407 12.00 -2.73 2.65
C VAL A 407 11.45 -2.98 1.24
N PRO A 408 11.00 -4.21 0.92
CA PRO A 408 10.35 -4.50 -0.36
C PRO A 408 9.02 -3.75 -0.46
N VAL A 409 8.71 -3.25 -1.65
CA VAL A 409 7.47 -2.51 -1.93
C VAL A 409 6.46 -3.38 -2.68
N PHE A 410 6.92 -4.14 -3.69
CA PHE A 410 6.06 -5.06 -4.42
C PHE A 410 6.80 -6.34 -4.82
N PRO A 411 6.20 -7.52 -4.61
CA PRO A 411 6.67 -8.75 -5.21
C PRO A 411 6.18 -8.91 -6.66
N TYR A 412 7.07 -9.41 -7.51
CA TYR A 412 6.78 -9.82 -8.89
C TYR A 412 7.16 -11.28 -9.08
N ASP A 413 6.15 -12.14 -9.26
CA ASP A 413 6.39 -13.57 -9.48
C ASP A 413 6.86 -13.83 -10.91
N ILE A 414 7.94 -14.60 -11.06
CA ILE A 414 8.55 -14.92 -12.35
C ILE A 414 8.15 -16.33 -12.79
N GLN A 415 7.53 -16.43 -13.98
CA GLN A 415 7.07 -17.67 -14.62
C GLN A 415 8.18 -18.69 -14.79
#